data_AF-A0A813M6W3-F1
#
_entry.id   AF-A0A813M6W3-F1
#
_cell.length_a   1.000
_cell.length_b   1.000
_cell.length_c   1.000
_cell.angle_alpha   90.00
_cell.angle_beta   90.00
_cell.angle_gamma   90.00
#
_symmetry.space_group_name_H-M   'P 1'
#
loop_
_entity.id
_entity.type
_entity.pdbx_description
1 polymer ?
#
loop_
_entity_poly.entity_id
_entity_poly.type
_entity_poly.pdbx_seq_one_letter_code
_entity_poly.pdbx_strand_id
1 'polypeptide(L)'
;MGATKAFLERAAQQYIEVNHQDKMVSKEMDQSTAASESEELPKPVGMRRNKSKSTFLGLIDALVPVAEQACIELGGGASTEEIAEHAVKVNVWRTINFLINYSLIIREKVATGEVELQGGIYNMSSGAVEFLGKSLKQERLLNSDALVPPSMQSGLMPLTRQLS
;
A
#
# COMPACT_ATOMS: atom_id res chain seq x y z
N MET A 1 -8.58 -30.28 -9.72
CA MET A 1 -8.44 -28.98 -9.00
C MET A 1 -7.60 -29.14 -7.72
N GLY A 2 -6.38 -29.67 -7.82
CA GLY A 2 -5.53 -29.95 -6.63
C GLY A 2 -4.18 -29.22 -6.61
N ALA A 3 -3.68 -28.80 -7.78
CA ALA A 3 -2.34 -28.21 -7.89
C ALA A 3 -2.27 -26.73 -7.44
N THR A 4 -3.36 -25.97 -7.62
CA THR A 4 -3.40 -24.53 -7.31
C THR A 4 -3.50 -24.23 -5.81
N LYS A 5 -4.19 -25.09 -5.05
CA LYS A 5 -4.29 -24.94 -3.59
C LYS A 5 -2.95 -25.23 -2.90
N ALA A 6 -2.24 -26.27 -3.36
CA ALA A 6 -0.93 -26.64 -2.83
C ALA A 6 0.15 -25.58 -3.09
N PHE A 7 0.02 -24.81 -4.18
CA PHE A 7 0.95 -23.71 -4.50
C PHE A 7 0.76 -22.51 -3.56
N LEU A 8 -0.49 -22.12 -3.32
CA LEU A 8 -0.83 -21.02 -2.41
C LEU A 8 -0.46 -21.34 -0.95
N GLU A 9 -0.63 -22.59 -0.53
CA GLU A 9 -0.31 -23.03 0.82
C GLU A 9 1.21 -23.03 1.08
N ARG A 10 2.01 -23.42 0.09
CA ARG A 10 3.48 -23.33 0.14
C ARG A 10 3.99 -21.89 0.16
N ALA A 11 3.40 -21.02 -0.66
CA ALA A 11 3.77 -19.60 -0.69
C ALA A 11 3.48 -18.91 0.67
N ALA A 12 2.35 -19.26 1.31
CA ALA A 12 2.00 -18.75 2.62
C ALA A 12 2.95 -19.25 3.73
N GLN A 13 3.39 -20.51 3.68
CA GLN A 13 4.34 -21.07 4.65
C GLN A 13 5.73 -20.44 4.54
N GLN A 14 6.20 -20.19 3.32
CA GLN A 14 7.50 -19.56 3.08
C GLN A 14 7.54 -18.11 3.59
N TYR A 15 6.41 -17.39 3.51
CA TYR A 15 6.28 -16.04 4.06
C TYR A 15 6.33 -16.00 5.60
N ILE A 16 5.85 -17.06 6.27
CA ILE A 16 5.86 -17.14 7.74
C ILE A 16 7.28 -17.44 8.27
N GLU A 17 8.04 -18.31 7.60
CA GLU A 17 9.42 -18.64 8.01
C GLU A 17 10.37 -17.44 7.90
N VAL A 18 10.31 -16.69 6.80
CA VAL A 18 11.17 -15.51 6.58
C VAL A 18 10.96 -14.47 7.68
N ASN A 19 9.72 -14.28 8.12
CA ASN A 19 9.38 -13.30 9.16
C ASN A 19 9.61 -13.82 10.60
N HIS A 20 9.90 -15.11 10.78
CA HIS A 20 10.21 -15.68 12.10
C HIS A 20 11.68 -15.54 12.50
N GLN A 21 12.59 -15.38 11.53
CA GLN A 21 14.02 -15.15 11.77
C GLN A 21 14.28 -13.78 12.43
N ASP A 22 13.56 -12.73 12.01
CA ASP A 22 13.71 -11.36 12.56
C ASP A 22 13.24 -11.23 14.02
N LYS A 23 12.44 -12.18 14.51
CA LYS A 23 11.87 -12.18 15.86
C LYS A 23 12.76 -12.84 16.92
N MET A 24 13.84 -13.52 16.51
CA MET A 24 14.77 -14.19 17.43
C MET A 24 15.99 -13.33 17.79
N VAL A 25 16.42 -12.41 16.92
CA VAL A 25 17.59 -11.54 17.19
C VAL A 25 17.28 -10.44 18.22
N SER A 26 16.01 -10.07 18.38
CA SER A 26 15.59 -9.01 19.32
C SER A 26 15.37 -9.51 20.76
N LYS A 27 15.58 -10.80 21.05
CA LYS A 27 15.25 -11.40 22.35
C LYS A 27 16.44 -11.69 23.26
N GLU A 28 17.68 -11.56 22.76
CA GLU A 28 18.88 -11.96 23.53
C GLU A 28 19.61 -10.79 24.23
N MET A 29 19.14 -9.53 24.10
CA MET A 29 19.88 -8.38 24.65
C MET A 29 19.40 -7.87 26.02
N ASP A 30 18.38 -8.48 26.64
CA ASP A 30 17.76 -7.98 27.88
C ASP A 30 18.02 -8.83 29.15
N GLN A 31 18.87 -9.86 29.10
CA GLN A 31 19.19 -10.68 30.28
C GLN A 31 20.63 -10.49 30.75
N SER A 32 20.97 -9.29 31.20
CA SER A 32 22.05 -9.09 32.16
C SER A 32 21.80 -7.84 32.98
N THR A 33 21.25 -8.01 34.19
CA THR A 33 21.69 -7.38 35.45
C THR A 33 20.77 -7.87 36.56
N ALA A 34 21.36 -8.57 37.52
CA ALA A 34 20.71 -9.13 38.70
C ALA A 34 20.51 -8.09 39.82
N ALA A 35 19.47 -8.33 40.62
CA ALA A 35 19.34 -8.08 42.07
C ALA A 35 19.64 -6.69 42.66
N SER A 36 18.62 -6.01 43.20
CA SER A 36 18.48 -5.67 44.64
C SER A 36 17.33 -4.67 44.88
N GLU A 37 16.76 -4.75 46.08
CA GLU A 37 15.49 -4.22 46.55
C GLU A 37 15.37 -2.69 46.73
N SER A 38 14.11 -2.28 46.95
CA SER A 38 13.60 -1.13 47.74
C SER A 38 13.09 0.10 46.98
N GLU A 39 12.03 0.65 47.58
CA GLU A 39 11.03 1.58 47.07
C GLU A 39 11.55 2.90 46.48
N GLU A 40 11.04 3.27 45.30
CA GLU A 40 10.52 4.62 45.03
C GLU A 40 9.61 4.58 43.80
N LEU A 41 8.47 5.28 43.87
CA LEU A 41 7.41 5.27 42.86
C LEU A 41 7.88 5.88 41.53
N PRO A 42 7.93 5.17 40.38
CA PRO A 42 8.23 5.82 39.10
C PRO A 42 6.94 6.42 38.52
N LYS A 43 6.98 7.73 38.27
CA LYS A 43 5.94 8.54 37.59
C LYS A 43 5.48 7.85 36.29
N PRO A 44 4.20 7.98 35.89
CA PRO A 44 3.69 7.31 34.70
C PRO A 44 4.56 7.66 33.52
N VAL A 45 5.23 6.64 32.96
CA VAL A 45 5.92 6.73 31.69
C VAL A 45 4.83 7.07 30.68
N GLY A 46 4.76 8.36 30.35
CA GLY A 46 4.00 8.84 29.21
C GLY A 46 4.47 8.03 28.03
N MET A 47 3.64 7.08 27.61
CA MET A 47 3.88 6.18 26.51
C MET A 47 4.06 7.03 25.27
N ARG A 48 5.31 7.40 24.98
CA ARG A 48 5.70 8.00 23.71
C ARG A 48 5.48 6.92 22.67
N ARG A 49 4.24 6.83 22.19
CA ARG A 49 3.88 6.01 21.03
C ARG A 49 4.80 6.46 19.90
N ASN A 50 5.66 5.57 19.42
CA ASN A 50 6.44 5.77 18.20
C ASN A 50 5.46 5.83 17.02
N LYS A 51 4.86 7.01 16.82
CA LYS A 51 3.84 7.29 15.79
C LYS A 51 4.37 7.03 14.37
N SER A 52 5.69 7.14 14.17
CA SER A 52 6.36 6.99 12.87
C SER A 52 6.33 5.57 12.30
N LYS A 53 6.41 4.54 13.14
CA LYS A 53 6.36 3.13 12.66
C LYS A 53 4.98 2.79 12.11
N SER A 54 3.92 3.31 12.73
CA SER A 54 2.54 3.07 12.29
C SER A 54 2.21 3.75 10.96
N THR A 55 2.74 4.94 10.68
CA THR A 55 2.46 5.65 9.43
C THR A 55 3.21 5.05 8.25
N PHE A 56 4.45 4.59 8.45
CA PHE A 56 5.21 3.90 7.41
C PHE A 56 4.54 2.58 7.02
N LEU A 57 4.15 1.77 8.02
CA LEU A 57 3.43 0.52 7.76
C LEU A 57 2.13 0.77 6.98
N GLY A 58 1.37 1.82 7.33
CA GLY A 58 0.18 2.18 6.57
C GLY A 58 0.45 2.58 5.12
N LEU A 59 1.63 3.13 4.80
CA LEU A 59 2.02 3.41 3.41
C LEU A 59 2.37 2.12 2.65
N ILE A 60 3.05 1.17 3.30
CA ILE A 60 3.35 -0.13 2.72
C ILE A 60 2.06 -0.94 2.51
N ASP A 61 1.12 -0.90 3.45
CA ASP A 61 -0.19 -1.55 3.33
C ASP A 61 -0.96 -1.04 2.10
N ALA A 62 -0.81 0.24 1.75
CA ALA A 62 -1.45 0.80 0.56
C ALA A 62 -0.90 0.23 -0.77
N LEU A 63 0.31 -0.36 -0.75
CA LEU A 63 0.96 -1.00 -1.89
C LEU A 63 0.62 -2.49 -2.04
N VAL A 64 0.15 -3.16 -0.98
CA VAL A 64 -0.30 -4.56 -1.03
C VAL A 64 -1.25 -4.84 -2.21
N PRO A 65 -2.35 -4.09 -2.42
CA PRO A 65 -3.26 -4.37 -3.53
C PRO A 65 -2.61 -4.16 -4.92
N VAL A 66 -1.52 -3.38 -5.00
CA VAL A 66 -0.77 -3.19 -6.24
C VAL A 66 0.07 -4.42 -6.56
N ALA A 67 0.76 -4.98 -5.54
CA ALA A 67 1.56 -6.19 -5.68
C ALA A 67 0.67 -7.41 -5.99
N GLU A 68 -0.49 -7.52 -5.33
CA GLU A 68 -1.48 -8.57 -5.62
C GLU A 68 -1.97 -8.50 -7.07
N GLN A 69 -2.34 -7.30 -7.54
CA GLN A 69 -2.77 -7.10 -8.91
C GLN A 69 -1.67 -7.47 -9.91
N ALA A 70 -0.41 -7.11 -9.62
CA ALA A 70 0.70 -7.46 -10.48
C ALA A 70 0.95 -8.98 -10.55
N CYS A 71 0.85 -9.68 -9.42
CA CYS A 71 0.96 -11.14 -9.37
C CYS A 71 -0.16 -11.82 -10.17
N ILE A 72 -1.39 -11.28 -10.12
CA ILE A 72 -2.53 -11.81 -10.88
C ILE A 72 -2.32 -11.60 -12.39
N GLU A 73 -1.85 -10.42 -12.79
CA GLU A 73 -1.64 -10.07 -14.21
C GLU A 73 -0.50 -10.85 -14.86
N LEU A 74 0.59 -11.12 -14.13
CA LEU A 74 1.73 -11.91 -14.65
C LEU A 74 1.53 -13.43 -14.52
N GLY A 75 0.70 -13.88 -13.58
CA GLY A 75 0.41 -15.30 -13.34
C GLY A 75 1.47 -16.02 -12.51
N GLY A 76 1.23 -17.32 -12.25
CA GLY A 76 1.98 -18.10 -11.25
C GLY A 76 3.42 -18.50 -11.60
N GLY A 77 3.93 -18.08 -12.76
CA GLY A 77 5.30 -18.38 -13.21
C GLY A 77 6.28 -17.22 -13.06
N ALA A 78 5.82 -16.03 -12.69
CA ALA A 78 6.65 -14.84 -12.61
C ALA A 78 7.56 -14.88 -11.36
N SER A 79 8.78 -14.41 -11.55
CA SER A 79 9.74 -14.19 -10.47
C SER A 79 9.30 -13.01 -9.59
N THR A 80 9.86 -12.94 -8.38
CA THR A 80 9.63 -11.82 -7.46
C THR A 80 10.05 -10.48 -8.05
N GLU A 81 11.09 -10.46 -8.86
CA GLU A 81 11.63 -9.25 -9.49
C GLU A 81 10.70 -8.76 -10.61
N GLU A 82 10.22 -9.66 -11.48
CA GLU A 82 9.22 -9.33 -12.50
C GLU A 82 7.92 -8.81 -11.88
N ILE A 83 7.46 -9.42 -10.78
CA ILE A 83 6.28 -8.95 -10.03
C ILE A 83 6.51 -7.56 -9.47
N ALA A 84 7.69 -7.30 -8.89
CA ALA A 84 8.01 -5.98 -8.34
C ALA A 84 8.06 -4.90 -9.43
N GLU A 85 8.73 -5.17 -10.55
CA GLU A 85 8.80 -4.27 -11.69
C GLU A 85 7.41 -3.96 -12.25
N HIS A 86 6.57 -4.98 -12.43
CA HIS A 86 5.21 -4.80 -12.91
C HIS A 86 4.33 -4.07 -11.90
N ALA A 87 4.50 -4.32 -10.60
CA ALA A 87 3.80 -3.61 -9.53
C ALA A 87 4.10 -2.10 -9.54
N VAL A 88 5.32 -1.69 -9.89
CA VAL A 88 5.63 -0.26 -10.09
C VAL A 88 4.74 0.33 -11.19
N LYS A 89 4.59 -0.36 -12.32
CA LYS A 89 3.73 0.10 -13.42
C LYS A 89 2.26 0.17 -12.98
N VAL A 90 1.76 -0.88 -12.32
CA VAL A 90 0.40 -0.92 -11.74
C VAL A 90 0.16 0.24 -10.78
N ASN A 91 1.15 0.59 -9.94
CA ASN A 91 1.03 1.72 -9.03
C ASN A 91 0.86 3.05 -9.76
N VAL A 92 1.62 3.25 -10.85
CA VAL A 92 1.54 4.46 -11.68
C VAL A 92 0.15 4.57 -12.32
N TRP A 93 -0.34 3.51 -12.97
CA TRP A 93 -1.68 3.54 -13.56
C TRP A 93 -2.78 3.74 -12.52
N ARG A 94 -2.67 3.10 -11.35
CA ARG A 94 -3.62 3.29 -10.24
C ARG A 94 -3.65 4.75 -9.79
N THR A 95 -2.49 5.38 -9.66
CA THR A 95 -2.38 6.80 -9.29
C THR A 95 -3.03 7.71 -10.34
N ILE A 96 -2.73 7.51 -11.62
CA ILE A 96 -3.35 8.29 -12.72
C ILE A 96 -4.87 8.15 -12.69
N ASN A 97 -5.36 6.92 -12.57
CA ASN A 97 -6.78 6.62 -12.49
C ASN A 97 -7.44 7.28 -11.27
N PHE A 98 -6.76 7.26 -10.12
CA PHE A 98 -7.24 7.89 -8.90
C PHE A 98 -7.38 9.41 -9.07
N LEU A 99 -6.39 10.06 -9.68
CA LEU A 99 -6.43 11.51 -9.94
C LEU A 99 -7.61 11.87 -10.86
N ILE A 100 -7.80 11.13 -11.96
CA ILE A 100 -8.93 11.35 -12.87
C ILE A 100 -10.26 11.08 -12.15
N ASN A 101 -10.33 10.04 -11.33
CA ASN A 101 -11.55 9.65 -10.63
C ASN A 101 -11.93 10.50 -9.44
N TYR A 102 -11.03 11.22 -8.79
CA TYR A 102 -11.39 11.90 -7.54
C TYR A 102 -10.95 13.36 -7.47
N SER A 103 -10.15 13.84 -8.43
CA SER A 103 -9.82 15.26 -8.54
C SER A 103 -10.65 15.90 -9.64
N LEU A 104 -11.69 16.65 -9.25
CA LEU A 104 -12.57 17.36 -10.18
C LEU A 104 -11.78 18.28 -11.11
N ILE A 105 -10.84 19.05 -10.56
CA ILE A 105 -10.02 20.01 -11.31
C ILE A 105 -9.16 19.29 -12.37
N ILE A 106 -8.52 18.18 -12.00
CA ILE A 106 -7.70 17.42 -12.95
C ILE A 106 -8.61 16.78 -14.00
N ARG A 107 -9.73 16.19 -13.61
CA ARG A 107 -10.67 15.57 -14.52
C ARG A 107 -11.21 16.55 -15.56
N GLU A 108 -11.64 17.73 -15.14
CA GLU A 108 -12.15 18.77 -16.03
C GLU A 108 -11.08 19.22 -17.03
N LYS A 109 -9.86 19.53 -16.56
CA LYS A 109 -8.76 19.95 -17.43
C LYS A 109 -8.30 18.85 -18.40
N VAL A 110 -8.38 17.59 -18.00
CA VAL A 110 -8.10 16.45 -18.89
C VAL A 110 -9.22 16.25 -19.90
N ALA A 111 -10.49 16.43 -19.50
CA ALA A 111 -11.65 16.32 -20.39
C ALA A 111 -11.70 17.41 -21.45
N THR A 112 -11.30 18.63 -21.11
CA THR A 112 -11.21 19.75 -22.07
C THR A 112 -9.96 19.67 -22.96
N GLY A 113 -9.03 18.77 -22.66
CA GLY A 113 -7.75 18.64 -23.36
C GLY A 113 -6.74 19.74 -23.02
N GLU A 114 -7.00 20.57 -22.00
CA GLU A 114 -6.06 21.59 -21.53
C GLU A 114 -4.84 20.96 -20.83
N VAL A 115 -5.02 19.81 -20.18
CA VAL A 115 -3.96 19.06 -19.51
C VAL A 115 -3.92 17.63 -19.99
N GLU A 116 -2.72 17.12 -20.22
CA GLU A 116 -2.46 15.71 -20.50
C GLU A 116 -1.75 15.04 -19.32
N LEU A 117 -2.36 13.98 -18.78
CA LEU A 117 -1.79 13.21 -17.68
C LEU A 117 -1.03 11.99 -18.22
N GLN A 118 0.24 11.89 -17.85
CA GLN A 118 1.20 10.90 -18.34
C GLN A 118 1.83 10.14 -17.17
N GLY A 119 1.97 8.82 -17.33
CA GLY A 119 2.74 7.99 -16.42
C GLY A 119 4.21 7.94 -16.81
N GLY A 120 5.12 8.06 -15.84
CA GLY A 120 6.55 7.92 -16.05
C GLY A 120 7.21 7.10 -14.95
N ILE A 121 8.13 6.21 -15.33
CA ILE A 121 8.97 5.44 -14.41
C ILE A 121 10.42 5.84 -14.65
N TYR A 122 11.11 6.21 -13.58
CA TYR A 122 12.53 6.55 -13.63
C TYR A 122 13.38 5.33 -13.29
N ASN A 123 14.29 4.96 -14.18
CA ASN A 123 15.27 3.90 -13.94
C ASN A 123 16.52 4.52 -13.27
N MET A 124 16.79 4.12 -12.03
CA MET A 124 17.91 4.68 -11.25
C MET A 124 19.29 4.30 -11.80
N SER A 125 19.42 3.14 -12.46
CA SER A 125 20.70 2.65 -12.96
C SER A 125 21.11 3.33 -14.27
N SER A 126 20.15 3.56 -15.17
CA SER A 126 20.41 4.19 -16.46
C SER A 126 20.19 5.71 -16.47
N GLY A 127 19.43 6.23 -15.50
CA GLY A 127 18.99 7.62 -15.48
C GLY A 127 17.88 7.94 -16.50
N ALA A 128 17.35 6.94 -17.19
CA ALA A 128 16.31 7.11 -18.20
C ALA A 128 14.89 7.13 -17.60
N VAL A 129 13.97 7.81 -18.27
CA VAL A 129 12.53 7.78 -17.95
C VAL A 129 11.79 6.95 -19.00
N GLU A 130 11.09 5.91 -18.57
CA GLU A 130 10.12 5.17 -19.37
C GLU A 130 8.75 5.85 -19.23
N PHE A 131 8.23 6.40 -20.33
CA PHE A 131 6.88 6.96 -20.35
C PHE A 131 5.86 5.86 -20.68
N LEU A 132 4.91 5.64 -19.78
CA LEU A 132 3.85 4.62 -19.91
C LEU A 132 2.64 5.10 -20.71
N GLY A 133 2.55 6.40 -21.00
CA GLY A 133 1.40 6.95 -21.72
C GLY A 133 0.25 7.40 -20.81
N LYS A 134 -0.89 7.64 -21.46
CA LYS A 134 -2.19 7.89 -20.82
C LYS A 134 -2.72 6.60 -20.19
N SER A 135 -3.61 6.72 -19.21
CA SER A 135 -4.29 5.53 -18.70
C SER A 135 -5.23 4.94 -19.73
N LEU A 136 -5.18 3.61 -19.93
CA LEU A 136 -6.11 2.87 -20.78
C LEU A 136 -7.58 3.02 -20.34
N LYS A 137 -7.82 3.37 -19.08
CA LYS A 137 -9.17 3.54 -18.52
C LYS A 137 -9.65 4.99 -18.60
N GLN A 138 -8.80 5.93 -19.04
CA GLN A 138 -9.05 7.37 -18.95
C GLN A 138 -10.42 7.79 -19.48
N GLU A 139 -10.79 7.39 -20.70
CA GLU A 139 -12.08 7.76 -21.30
C GLU A 139 -13.27 7.28 -20.45
N ARG A 140 -13.20 6.07 -19.91
CA ARG A 140 -14.24 5.53 -19.01
C ARG A 140 -14.30 6.34 -17.70
N LEU A 141 -13.16 6.73 -17.15
CA LEU A 141 -13.08 7.42 -15.87
C LEU A 141 -13.54 8.88 -15.95
N LEU A 142 -13.32 9.55 -17.09
CA LEU A 142 -13.83 10.92 -17.31
C LEU A 142 -15.36 10.98 -17.25
N ASN A 143 -16.03 9.89 -17.59
CA ASN A 143 -17.50 9.76 -17.56
C ASN A 143 -18.06 9.24 -16.22
N SER A 144 -17.24 9.09 -15.17
CA SER A 144 -17.66 8.50 -13.90
C SER A 144 -18.07 9.56 -12.86
N ASP A 145 -19.20 9.40 -12.18
CA ASP A 145 -19.71 10.36 -11.17
C ASP A 145 -19.11 10.18 -9.76
N ALA A 146 -18.07 9.37 -9.60
CA ALA A 146 -17.44 9.18 -8.30
C ALA A 146 -16.75 10.48 -7.86
N LEU A 147 -17.21 11.09 -6.75
CA LEU A 147 -16.64 12.33 -6.20
C LEU A 147 -15.82 12.10 -4.92
N VAL A 148 -16.03 10.96 -4.25
CA VAL A 148 -15.42 10.69 -2.94
C VAL A 148 -14.63 9.38 -2.99
N PRO A 149 -13.32 9.41 -2.71
CA PRO A 149 -12.50 8.20 -2.68
C PRO A 149 -12.93 7.27 -1.53
N PRO A 150 -12.76 5.94 -1.66
CA PRO A 150 -13.18 4.97 -0.65
C PRO A 150 -12.66 5.25 0.76
N SER A 151 -11.43 5.78 0.86
CA SER A 151 -10.80 6.15 2.14
C SER A 151 -11.50 7.30 2.87
N MET A 152 -12.34 8.08 2.19
CA MET A 152 -13.09 9.21 2.76
C MET A 152 -14.57 8.88 3.03
N GLN A 153 -15.05 7.71 2.61
CA GLN A 153 -16.46 7.31 2.77
C GLN A 153 -16.79 6.92 4.22
N SER A 154 -15.79 6.46 5.00
CA SER A 154 -15.98 5.97 6.39
C SER A 154 -16.34 7.06 7.41
N GLY A 155 -16.17 8.35 7.05
CA GLY A 155 -16.53 9.49 7.90
C GLY A 155 -17.95 10.03 7.67
N LEU A 156 -18.65 9.57 6.63
CA LEU A 156 -20.00 9.98 6.28
C LEU A 156 -21.02 9.00 6.85
N MET A 157 -21.11 8.91 8.18
CA MET A 157 -22.30 8.32 8.80
C MET A 157 -23.46 9.31 8.66
N PRO A 158 -24.62 8.94 8.09
CA PRO A 158 -25.78 9.80 8.07
C PRO A 158 -26.24 10.06 9.50
N LEU A 159 -26.29 11.34 9.87
CA LEU A 159 -26.81 11.85 11.14
C LEU A 159 -28.34 11.70 11.15
N THR A 160 -28.84 10.47 11.19
CA THR A 160 -30.28 10.19 11.27
C THR A 160 -30.69 9.75 12.67
N ARG A 161 -31.31 10.73 13.37
CA ARG A 161 -32.31 10.62 14.44
C ARG A 161 -32.01 9.70 15.63
N GLN A 162 -31.57 10.32 16.73
CA GLN A 162 -32.04 9.98 18.07
C GLN A 162 -32.88 11.16 18.58
N LEU A 163 -34.18 11.15 18.24
CA LEU A 163 -35.22 11.84 18.98
C LEU A 163 -36.40 10.86 19.04
N SER A 164 -36.47 10.12 20.14
CA SER A 164 -37.67 9.48 20.67
C SER A 164 -37.68 9.69 22.18
#